data_AF-A0A2P2LH26-F1
#
_entry.id   AF-A0A2P2LH26-F1
#
_cell.length_a   1.000
_cell.length_b   1.000
_cell.length_c   1.000
_cell.angle_alpha   90.00
_cell.angle_beta   90.00
_cell.angle_gamma   90.00
#
_symmetry.space_group_name_H-M   'P 1'
#
loop_
_entity.id
_entity.type
_entity.pdbx_description
1 polymer ?
#
loop_
_entity_poly.entity_id
_entity_poly.type
_entity_poly.pdbx_seq_one_letter_code
_entity_poly.pdbx_strand_id
1 'polypeptide(L)'
;MESALVVVVDKCCNPLLLSCRTEVLRIRNHKTTRRRRHHHYHNSLLHSSQSSHHLSFPVGAETEKSATSFFSQEPVWPSPNDDIPFWKRDFPSWDTSSRVPIDIDIAKDYDLMHIIHVTAEMAPIAKVGGLGDVVTGLARASLLRGHSVDIMLPFYRCIPNQQITDLALITSYNSYHDGNWIPTNAYRGVVSGIPVIFIDPSNQFFKGPHVYGGSYDELEAYLFFSRACLEWMQVTGTQPDIIHVHEWQTCALPLLYWDLYQVHSLKQSKV
;
A
#
# COMPACT_ATOMS: atom_id res chain seq x y z
N MET A 1 -3.12 19.03 17.34
CA MET A 1 -2.42 19.82 16.30
C MET A 1 -1.46 18.84 15.66
N GLU A 2 -1.97 17.96 14.81
CA GLU A 2 -1.21 16.89 14.16
C GLU A 2 -1.12 17.23 12.69
N SER A 3 0.11 17.53 12.27
CA SER A 3 0.47 17.74 10.89
C SER A 3 0.86 16.37 10.35
N ALA A 4 0.05 15.79 9.46
CA ALA A 4 0.46 14.63 8.68
C ALA A 4 1.69 15.03 7.85
N LEU A 5 2.86 14.55 8.25
CA LEU A 5 4.11 14.77 7.54
C LEU A 5 4.18 13.73 6.41
N VAL A 6 3.71 14.08 5.22
CA VAL A 6 3.97 13.28 4.02
C VAL A 6 5.43 13.50 3.64
N VAL A 7 6.31 12.58 4.00
CA VAL A 7 7.71 12.59 3.57
C VAL A 7 7.77 11.98 2.17
N VAL A 8 7.68 12.83 1.14
CA VAL A 8 8.03 12.43 -0.23
C VAL A 8 9.55 12.54 -0.36
N VAL A 9 10.28 11.42 -0.32
CA VAL A 9 11.71 11.41 -0.64
C VAL A 9 11.86 11.31 -2.16
N ASP A 10 11.73 12.44 -2.85
CA ASP A 10 12.00 12.50 -4.29
C ASP A 10 13.50 12.73 -4.53
N LYS A 11 14.22 11.70 -5.01
CA LYS A 11 15.59 11.86 -5.52
C LYS A 11 15.55 12.49 -6.92
N CYS A 12 15.20 13.77 -6.99
CA CYS A 12 15.54 14.61 -8.14
C CYS A 12 16.88 15.28 -7.90
N CYS A 13 17.99 14.61 -8.21
CA CYS A 13 19.28 15.29 -8.47
C CYS A 13 20.08 14.56 -9.56
N ASN A 14 20.13 15.23 -10.71
CA ASN A 14 20.89 14.95 -11.91
C ASN A 14 22.41 14.97 -11.59
N PRO A 15 23.22 13.96 -11.99
CA PRO A 15 24.62 13.91 -11.62
C PRO A 15 25.46 14.66 -12.66
N LEU A 16 25.49 15.98 -12.60
CA LEU A 16 26.51 16.77 -13.30
C LEU A 16 27.00 17.89 -12.39
N LEU A 17 28.33 17.88 -12.20
CA LEU A 17 29.14 18.85 -11.45
C LEU A 17 29.16 18.66 -9.92
N LEU A 18 30.04 17.77 -9.45
CA LEU A 18 30.99 18.16 -8.40
C LEU A 18 32.28 17.34 -8.55
N SER A 19 33.34 18.04 -8.96
CA SER A 19 34.71 17.53 -9.00
C SER A 19 35.23 17.38 -7.58
N CYS A 20 35.52 16.16 -7.16
CA CYS A 20 36.45 15.93 -6.04
C CYS A 20 37.53 14.94 -6.50
N ARG A 21 38.77 15.41 -6.49
CA ARG A 21 39.97 14.65 -6.84
C ARG A 21 40.25 13.62 -5.75
N THR A 22 40.44 12.36 -6.14
CA THR A 22 41.31 11.44 -5.39
C THR A 22 42.02 10.54 -6.38
N GLU A 23 43.35 10.57 -6.35
CA GLU A 23 44.24 9.83 -7.24
C GLU A 23 44.25 8.32 -6.94
N VAL A 24 44.08 7.55 -8.03
CA VAL A 24 44.85 6.38 -8.46
C VAL A 24 45.32 5.37 -7.41
N LEU A 25 44.75 4.17 -7.47
CA LEU A 25 45.53 2.93 -7.55
C LEU A 25 44.90 1.99 -8.59
N ARG A 26 45.70 1.63 -9.59
CA ARG A 26 45.32 0.97 -10.83
C ARG A 26 45.87 -0.46 -10.80
N ILE A 27 45.01 -1.47 -10.86
CA ILE A 27 45.40 -2.83 -11.23
C ILE A 27 44.52 -3.25 -12.42
N ARG A 28 45.18 -3.47 -13.55
CA ARG A 28 44.61 -3.93 -14.83
C ARG A 28 44.60 -5.46 -14.86
N ASN A 29 43.56 -6.04 -15.48
CA ASN A 29 43.62 -7.05 -16.55
C ASN A 29 42.19 -7.46 -16.91
N HIS A 30 41.85 -7.99 -18.09
CA HIS A 30 42.15 -7.68 -19.48
C HIS A 30 41.13 -8.51 -20.29
N LYS A 31 40.35 -7.88 -21.20
CA LYS A 31 39.71 -8.43 -22.44
C LYS A 31 38.79 -9.67 -22.29
N THR A 32 37.64 -9.77 -22.95
CA THR A 32 37.47 -9.80 -24.42
C THR A 32 36.00 -9.61 -24.83
N THR A 33 35.85 -8.98 -25.99
CA THR A 33 34.68 -8.82 -26.84
C THR A 33 34.19 -10.12 -27.49
N ARG A 34 32.87 -10.29 -27.69
CA ARG A 34 32.34 -10.81 -28.97
C ARG A 34 30.86 -10.49 -29.22
N ARG A 35 30.64 -9.77 -30.35
CA ARG A 35 29.39 -9.62 -31.11
C ARG A 35 29.00 -10.93 -31.81
N ARG A 36 27.69 -11.17 -32.03
CA ARG A 36 27.01 -11.33 -33.36
C ARG A 36 25.55 -11.80 -33.19
N ARG A 37 24.60 -11.01 -33.72
CA ARG A 37 23.70 -11.25 -34.90
C ARG A 37 22.51 -12.18 -34.61
N HIS A 38 21.29 -11.63 -34.54
CA HIS A 38 20.31 -11.45 -35.64
C HIS A 38 19.84 -12.76 -36.29
N HIS A 39 18.56 -13.08 -36.08
CA HIS A 39 17.72 -13.69 -37.09
C HIS A 39 16.38 -12.96 -37.15
N HIS A 40 16.15 -12.28 -38.27
CA HIS A 40 14.84 -11.90 -38.77
C HIS A 40 14.11 -13.15 -39.23
N TYR A 41 12.80 -13.22 -38.95
CA TYR A 41 11.86 -13.91 -39.81
C TYR A 41 10.76 -12.93 -40.22
N HIS A 42 10.47 -12.98 -41.51
CA HIS A 42 9.55 -12.15 -42.27
C HIS A 42 8.39 -13.06 -42.69
N ASN A 43 7.14 -12.58 -42.60
CA ASN A 43 6.03 -12.84 -43.54
C ASN A 43 4.77 -12.17 -42.97
N SER A 44 4.31 -11.05 -43.52
CA SER A 44 3.54 -10.87 -44.77
C SER A 44 2.04 -11.04 -44.54
N LEU A 45 1.38 -9.88 -44.45
CA LEU A 45 0.05 -9.47 -44.89
C LEU A 45 -0.86 -10.54 -45.53
N LEU A 46 -2.15 -10.48 -45.19
CA LEU A 46 -3.27 -10.42 -46.15
C LEU A 46 -4.51 -9.80 -45.49
N HIS A 47 -5.09 -8.83 -46.20
CA HIS A 47 -6.40 -8.22 -45.97
C HIS A 47 -7.53 -9.24 -46.17
N SER A 48 -8.63 -9.09 -45.43
CA SER A 48 -9.96 -9.09 -46.06
C SER A 48 -10.98 -8.32 -45.21
N SER A 49 -11.69 -7.45 -45.92
CA SER A 49 -12.83 -6.62 -45.56
C SER A 49 -14.14 -7.38 -45.73
N GLN A 50 -15.16 -7.08 -44.90
CA GLN A 50 -16.62 -7.11 -45.18
C GLN A 50 -17.35 -6.71 -43.86
N SER A 51 -17.89 -5.50 -43.69
CA SER A 51 -19.18 -4.93 -44.14
C SER A 51 -20.45 -5.59 -43.58
N SER A 52 -20.99 -4.97 -42.52
CA SER A 52 -22.40 -4.55 -42.27
C SER A 52 -23.57 -5.47 -42.63
N HIS A 53 -24.45 -5.75 -41.66
CA HIS A 53 -25.90 -5.78 -41.87
C HIS A 53 -26.67 -5.19 -40.67
N HIS A 54 -27.49 -4.21 -41.02
CA HIS A 54 -28.47 -3.46 -40.24
C HIS A 54 -29.78 -4.25 -40.21
N LEU A 55 -30.45 -4.39 -39.05
CA LEU A 55 -31.86 -4.80 -38.97
C LEU A 55 -32.52 -4.07 -37.81
N SER A 56 -33.35 -3.09 -38.17
CA SER A 56 -34.30 -2.35 -37.35
C SER A 56 -35.67 -3.01 -37.44
N PHE A 57 -36.48 -2.95 -36.38
CA PHE A 57 -37.91 -2.54 -36.33
C PHE A 57 -38.54 -2.79 -34.94
N PRO A 58 -39.67 -2.13 -34.58
CA PRO A 58 -39.83 -1.43 -33.31
C PRO A 58 -40.96 -2.01 -32.45
N VAL A 59 -41.00 -1.74 -31.14
CA VAL A 59 -42.26 -1.61 -30.39
C VAL A 59 -42.03 -0.65 -29.22
N GLY A 60 -42.82 0.42 -29.18
CA GLY A 60 -42.89 1.33 -28.05
C GLY A 60 -43.70 0.74 -26.90
N ALA A 61 -43.23 0.98 -25.69
CA ALA A 61 -44.04 1.02 -24.48
C ALA A 61 -43.34 2.02 -23.56
N GLU A 62 -43.95 3.20 -23.42
CA GLU A 62 -43.56 4.20 -22.44
C GLU A 62 -43.78 3.62 -21.05
N THR A 63 -42.76 3.70 -20.20
CA THR A 63 -42.93 3.54 -18.76
C THR A 63 -42.02 4.56 -18.10
N GLU A 64 -42.65 5.51 -17.43
CA GLU A 64 -42.03 6.63 -16.73
C GLU A 64 -40.93 6.14 -15.79
N LYS A 65 -39.68 6.39 -16.16
CA LYS A 65 -38.55 6.28 -15.24
C LYS A 65 -38.39 7.61 -14.54
N SER A 66 -38.83 7.66 -13.28
CA SER A 66 -38.39 8.66 -12.31
C SER A 66 -36.88 8.52 -12.13
N ALA A 67 -36.12 9.17 -13.00
CA ALA A 67 -34.69 9.33 -12.87
C ALA A 67 -34.44 10.40 -11.80
N THR A 68 -34.33 9.97 -10.54
CA THR A 68 -33.64 10.75 -9.52
C THR A 68 -32.17 10.80 -9.94
N SER A 69 -31.79 11.89 -10.62
CA SER A 69 -30.42 12.19 -10.97
C SER A 69 -29.62 12.31 -9.68
N PHE A 70 -28.85 11.27 -9.33
CA PHE A 70 -27.71 11.41 -8.44
C PHE A 70 -26.71 12.33 -9.15
N PHE A 71 -26.84 13.63 -8.91
CA PHE A 71 -25.77 14.56 -9.19
C PHE A 71 -24.57 14.11 -8.38
N SER A 72 -23.60 13.51 -9.05
CA SER A 72 -22.22 13.44 -8.60
C SER A 72 -21.74 14.88 -8.44
N GLN A 73 -21.99 15.46 -7.26
CA GLN A 73 -21.41 16.73 -6.89
C GLN A 73 -19.90 16.53 -6.89
N GLU A 74 -19.19 17.30 -7.72
CA GLU A 74 -17.74 17.37 -7.63
C GLU A 74 -17.35 17.70 -6.17
N PRO A 75 -16.30 17.06 -5.63
CA PRO A 75 -15.86 17.34 -4.27
C PRO A 75 -15.48 18.82 -4.17
N VAL A 76 -16.26 19.58 -3.40
CA VAL A 76 -15.96 20.97 -3.07
C VAL A 76 -14.87 20.96 -2.01
N TRP A 77 -13.67 21.38 -2.39
CA TRP A 77 -12.55 21.48 -1.48
C TRP A 77 -12.77 22.63 -0.47
N PRO A 78 -12.52 22.40 0.83
CA PRO A 78 -12.65 23.45 1.83
C PRO A 78 -11.61 24.55 1.60
N SER A 79 -12.03 25.81 1.75
CA SER A 79 -11.15 26.97 1.67
C SER A 79 -10.73 27.42 3.08
N PRO A 80 -9.51 27.96 3.27
CA PRO A 80 -9.13 28.62 4.53
C PRO A 80 -10.06 29.76 4.95
N ASN A 81 -10.85 30.30 4.01
CA ASN A 81 -11.82 31.38 4.23
C ASN A 81 -13.24 30.88 4.53
N ASP A 82 -13.45 29.56 4.70
CA ASP A 82 -14.77 29.02 5.01
C ASP A 82 -15.23 29.47 6.41
N ASP A 83 -16.49 29.93 6.53
CA ASP A 83 -17.08 30.37 7.81
C ASP A 83 -17.05 29.29 8.89
N ILE A 84 -17.18 28.03 8.47
CA ILE A 84 -17.05 26.85 9.32
C ILE A 84 -15.77 26.13 8.89
N PRO A 85 -14.75 26.07 9.77
CA PRO A 85 -13.56 25.30 9.49
C PRO A 85 -13.89 23.85 9.18
N PHE A 86 -13.19 23.24 8.22
CA PHE A 86 -13.56 21.90 7.72
C PHE A 86 -13.68 20.84 8.82
N TRP A 87 -12.85 20.94 9.88
CA TRP A 87 -12.84 20.01 11.02
C TRP A 87 -14.01 20.18 12.00
N LYS A 88 -14.86 21.20 11.80
CA LYS A 88 -16.11 21.42 12.55
C LYS A 88 -17.35 21.15 11.70
N ARG A 89 -17.20 20.77 10.43
CA ARG A 89 -18.33 20.42 9.57
C ARG A 89 -18.88 19.05 9.98
N ASP A 90 -20.20 18.92 9.89
CA ASP A 90 -20.84 17.61 9.97
C ASP A 90 -20.46 16.83 8.70
N PHE A 91 -19.68 15.77 8.87
CA PHE A 91 -19.42 14.85 7.78
C PHE A 91 -20.72 14.09 7.50
N PRO A 92 -21.13 13.93 6.23
CA PRO A 92 -22.18 12.97 5.92
C PRO A 92 -21.75 11.65 6.55
N SER A 93 -22.66 11.02 7.32
CA SER A 93 -22.43 9.69 7.86
C SER A 93 -22.16 8.79 6.66
N TRP A 94 -20.89 8.58 6.35
CA TRP A 94 -20.47 7.63 5.34
C TRP A 94 -21.02 6.33 5.85
N ASP A 95 -21.96 5.77 5.08
CA ASP A 95 -22.54 4.49 5.43
C ASP A 95 -21.39 3.49 5.47
N THR A 96 -21.00 3.13 6.70
CA THR A 96 -20.02 2.09 6.99
C THR A 96 -20.58 0.72 6.65
N SER A 97 -21.85 0.64 6.20
CA SER A 97 -22.43 -0.60 5.75
C SER A 97 -21.48 -1.26 4.75
N SER A 98 -21.24 -2.53 5.03
CA SER A 98 -20.47 -3.47 4.22
C SER A 98 -21.11 -3.76 2.86
N ARG A 99 -22.09 -2.94 2.42
CA ARG A 99 -22.78 -3.07 1.14
C ARG A 99 -22.36 -1.93 0.24
N VAL A 100 -21.32 -2.19 -0.56
CA VAL A 100 -21.06 -1.42 -1.77
C VAL A 100 -22.33 -1.49 -2.64
N PRO A 101 -22.84 -0.37 -3.19
CA PRO A 101 -23.92 -0.40 -4.15
C PRO A 101 -23.54 -1.33 -5.31
N ILE A 102 -24.35 -2.36 -5.55
CA ILE A 102 -24.04 -3.48 -6.45
C ILE A 102 -23.98 -3.04 -7.94
N ASP A 103 -24.38 -1.81 -8.28
CA ASP A 103 -24.53 -1.35 -9.66
C ASP A 103 -23.66 -0.13 -10.03
N ILE A 104 -22.58 0.15 -9.31
CA ILE A 104 -21.54 1.07 -9.82
C ILE A 104 -20.48 0.20 -10.51
N ASP A 105 -20.47 0.23 -11.83
CA ASP A 105 -19.38 -0.34 -12.63
C ASP A 105 -18.14 0.55 -12.43
N ILE A 106 -17.45 0.33 -11.30
CA ILE A 106 -16.22 1.06 -10.98
C ILE A 106 -15.20 0.63 -12.02
N ALA A 107 -14.87 1.54 -12.94
CA ALA A 107 -13.85 1.33 -13.94
C ALA A 107 -12.54 0.93 -13.25
N LYS A 108 -12.08 -0.29 -13.55
CA LYS A 108 -10.81 -0.81 -13.07
C LYS A 108 -9.66 -0.09 -13.76
N ASP A 109 -8.54 0.02 -13.05
CA ASP A 109 -7.31 0.51 -13.65
C ASP A 109 -6.72 -0.49 -14.64
N TYR A 110 -6.06 0.05 -15.67
CA TYR A 110 -5.34 -0.76 -16.66
C TYR A 110 -3.99 -1.24 -16.11
N ASP A 111 -3.31 -0.38 -15.33
CA ASP A 111 -2.04 -0.70 -14.69
C ASP A 111 -2.29 -1.11 -13.23
N LEU A 112 -2.45 -2.42 -13.02
CA LEU A 112 -2.64 -2.99 -11.69
C LEU A 112 -1.33 -2.94 -10.92
N MET A 113 -1.45 -2.65 -9.62
CA MET A 113 -0.31 -2.49 -8.71
C MET A 113 -0.51 -3.37 -7.48
N HIS A 114 0.58 -3.78 -6.86
CA HIS A 114 0.61 -4.31 -5.50
C HIS A 114 0.99 -3.21 -4.51
N ILE A 115 0.07 -2.88 -3.62
CA ILE A 115 0.22 -1.82 -2.63
C ILE A 115 0.23 -2.44 -1.24
N ILE A 116 1.25 -2.15 -0.45
CA ILE A 116 1.29 -2.53 0.97
C ILE A 116 1.19 -1.28 1.83
N HIS A 117 0.13 -1.19 2.63
CA HIS A 117 0.00 -0.15 3.66
C HIS A 117 0.67 -0.63 4.94
N VAL A 118 1.58 0.15 5.51
CA VAL A 118 2.21 -0.14 6.81
C VAL A 118 1.73 0.89 7.80
N THR A 119 1.02 0.47 8.85
CA THR A 119 0.28 1.37 9.75
C THR A 119 0.27 0.83 11.18
N ALA A 120 0.00 1.71 12.15
CA ALA A 120 -0.32 1.36 13.53
C ALA A 120 -1.82 1.15 13.78
N GLU A 121 -2.70 1.73 12.95
CA GLU A 121 -4.15 1.62 13.10
C GLU A 121 -4.84 1.06 11.86
N MET A 122 -5.88 0.26 12.09
CA MET A 122 -6.82 -0.21 11.09
C MET A 122 -8.21 -0.44 11.72
N ALA A 123 -9.25 0.14 11.13
CA ALA A 123 -10.62 -0.10 11.56
C ALA A 123 -11.15 -1.48 11.05
N PRO A 124 -11.96 -2.19 11.85
CA PRO A 124 -12.39 -1.87 13.21
C PRO A 124 -11.47 -2.41 14.32
N ILE A 125 -10.40 -3.14 13.97
CA ILE A 125 -9.68 -4.01 14.91
C ILE A 125 -8.65 -3.31 15.81
N ALA A 126 -8.02 -2.25 15.31
CA ALA A 126 -6.99 -1.47 16.01
C ALA A 126 -7.24 0.01 15.68
N LYS A 127 -8.26 0.57 16.31
CA LYS A 127 -8.75 1.93 16.04
C LYS A 127 -8.73 2.75 17.32
N VAL A 128 -8.04 3.89 17.28
CA VAL A 128 -8.02 4.90 18.34
C VAL A 128 -8.56 6.22 17.81
N GLY A 129 -8.14 6.61 16.61
CA GLY A 129 -8.53 7.87 15.98
C GLY A 129 -9.06 7.68 14.56
N GLY A 130 -8.93 8.73 13.74
CA GLY A 130 -9.35 8.72 12.33
C GLY A 130 -8.45 7.89 11.42
N LEU A 131 -7.20 7.62 11.82
CA LEU A 131 -6.21 6.91 11.00
C LEU A 131 -6.73 5.53 10.55
N GLY A 132 -7.30 4.76 11.48
CA GLY A 132 -7.85 3.44 11.16
C GLY A 132 -8.94 3.47 10.08
N ASP A 133 -9.76 4.53 10.03
CA ASP A 133 -10.80 4.67 9.00
C ASP A 133 -10.18 5.04 7.66
N VAL A 134 -9.20 5.95 7.66
CA VAL A 134 -8.49 6.39 6.46
C VAL A 134 -7.80 5.22 5.78
N VAL A 135 -7.03 4.42 6.52
CA VAL A 135 -6.33 3.25 5.97
C VAL A 135 -7.32 2.24 5.40
N THR A 136 -8.39 1.93 6.13
CA THR A 136 -9.41 0.96 5.70
C THR A 136 -10.14 1.44 4.44
N GLY A 137 -10.51 2.72 4.39
CA GLY A 137 -11.17 3.33 3.24
C GLY A 137 -10.27 3.36 2.01
N LEU A 138 -9.01 3.77 2.17
CA LEU A 138 -8.03 3.85 1.08
C LEU A 138 -7.70 2.47 0.50
N ALA A 139 -7.49 1.47 1.37
CA ALA A 139 -7.25 0.11 0.95
C ALA A 139 -8.46 -0.47 0.19
N ARG A 140 -9.68 -0.25 0.70
CA ARG A 140 -10.91 -0.68 0.02
C ARG A 140 -11.08 -0.01 -1.34
N ALA A 141 -10.85 1.31 -1.43
CA ALA A 141 -10.93 2.03 -2.68
C ALA A 141 -9.95 1.48 -3.73
N SER A 142 -8.72 1.16 -3.30
CA SER A 142 -7.69 0.59 -4.16
C SER A 142 -8.05 -0.84 -4.63
N LEU A 143 -8.58 -1.68 -3.75
CA LEU A 143 -9.09 -3.01 -4.09
C LEU A 143 -10.25 -2.93 -5.12
N LEU A 144 -11.18 -2.00 -4.93
CA LEU A 144 -12.31 -1.81 -5.86
C LEU A 144 -11.86 -1.42 -7.27
N ARG A 145 -10.72 -0.72 -7.39
CA ARG A 145 -10.09 -0.39 -8.69
C ARG A 145 -9.29 -1.55 -9.31
N GLY A 146 -9.17 -2.67 -8.61
CA GLY A 146 -8.54 -3.90 -9.09
C GLY A 146 -7.09 -4.10 -8.65
N HIS A 147 -6.52 -3.21 -7.83
CA HIS A 147 -5.17 -3.38 -7.30
C HIS A 147 -5.12 -4.51 -6.27
N SER A 148 -3.94 -5.11 -6.10
CA SER A 148 -3.67 -6.01 -4.97
C SER A 148 -3.27 -5.16 -3.78
N VAL A 149 -3.92 -5.35 -2.62
CA VAL A 149 -3.64 -4.56 -1.43
C VAL A 149 -3.49 -5.46 -0.22
N ASP A 150 -2.41 -5.26 0.53
CA ASP A 150 -2.24 -5.84 1.87
C ASP A 150 -2.00 -4.71 2.88
N ILE A 151 -2.46 -4.91 4.11
CA ILE A 151 -2.14 -4.03 5.26
C ILE A 151 -1.20 -4.79 6.19
N MET A 152 -0.04 -4.23 6.51
CA MET A 152 0.82 -4.71 7.58
C MET A 152 0.51 -3.94 8.86
N LEU A 153 0.16 -4.68 9.91
CA LEU A 153 -0.26 -4.16 11.20
C LEU A 153 0.49 -4.89 12.33
N PRO A 154 0.90 -4.22 13.41
CA PRO A 154 1.39 -4.92 14.59
C PRO A 154 0.29 -5.84 15.14
N PHE A 155 0.65 -7.05 15.57
CA PHE A 155 -0.32 -7.95 16.18
C PHE A 155 -0.55 -7.57 17.65
N TYR A 156 -1.25 -6.46 17.87
CA TYR A 156 -1.59 -6.00 19.22
C TYR A 156 -2.38 -7.06 19.98
N ARG A 157 -2.02 -7.26 21.25
CA ARG A 157 -2.71 -8.25 22.09
C ARG A 157 -4.17 -7.92 22.37
N CYS A 158 -4.55 -6.65 22.26
CA CYS A 158 -5.91 -6.17 22.46
C CYS A 158 -6.84 -6.36 21.26
N ILE A 159 -6.33 -6.79 20.09
CA ILE A 159 -7.16 -7.01 18.90
C ILE A 159 -8.18 -8.14 19.16
N PRO A 160 -9.48 -7.91 18.87
CA PRO A 160 -10.49 -8.95 18.99
C PRO A 160 -10.41 -9.93 17.81
N ASN A 161 -9.98 -11.17 18.08
CA ASN A 161 -9.83 -12.22 17.05
C ASN A 161 -11.11 -12.50 16.25
N GLN A 162 -12.30 -12.23 16.80
CA GLN A 162 -13.58 -12.48 16.14
C GLN A 162 -13.81 -11.61 14.90
N GLN A 163 -13.09 -10.50 14.77
CA GLN A 163 -13.18 -9.59 13.63
C GLN A 163 -12.19 -9.92 12.50
N ILE A 164 -11.37 -10.96 12.69
CA ILE A 164 -10.40 -11.44 11.70
C ILE A 164 -10.88 -12.80 11.20
N THR A 165 -11.10 -12.90 9.89
CA THR A 165 -11.39 -14.18 9.24
C THR A 165 -10.12 -14.77 8.63
N ASP A 166 -10.09 -16.09 8.46
CA ASP A 166 -8.99 -16.83 7.84
C ASP A 166 -7.60 -16.56 8.43
N LEU A 167 -7.55 -16.28 9.74
CA LEU A 167 -6.29 -16.02 10.44
C LEU A 167 -5.42 -17.28 10.47
N ALA A 168 -4.26 -17.22 9.83
CA ALA A 168 -3.30 -18.31 9.75
C ALA A 168 -1.86 -17.80 9.83
N LEU A 169 -0.99 -18.57 10.48
CA LEU A 169 0.45 -18.32 10.43
C LEU A 169 0.96 -18.60 9.01
N ILE A 170 1.60 -17.61 8.37
CA ILE A 170 2.11 -17.76 7.00
C ILE A 170 3.63 -17.84 6.93
N THR A 171 4.34 -17.24 7.89
CA THR A 171 5.81 -17.22 7.87
C THR A 171 6.34 -16.98 9.28
N SER A 172 7.42 -17.68 9.64
CA SER A 172 8.24 -17.36 10.81
C SER A 172 9.62 -16.94 10.32
N TYR A 173 10.13 -15.84 10.86
CA TYR A 173 11.41 -15.25 10.48
C TYR A 173 12.04 -14.56 11.69
N ASN A 174 13.27 -14.07 11.53
CA ASN A 174 13.92 -13.29 12.59
C ASN A 174 14.06 -11.84 12.16
N SER A 175 13.78 -10.92 13.07
CA SER A 175 14.00 -9.50 12.90
C SER A 175 15.00 -8.96 13.90
N TYR A 176 15.89 -8.07 13.47
CA TYR A 176 16.99 -7.61 14.32
C TYR A 176 16.58 -6.44 15.21
N HIS A 177 16.91 -6.54 16.49
CA HIS A 177 16.68 -5.51 17.50
C HIS A 177 17.76 -5.57 18.57
N ASP A 178 18.34 -4.43 18.93
CA ASP A 178 19.27 -4.28 20.06
C ASP A 178 20.29 -5.42 20.20
N GLY A 179 21.12 -5.63 19.16
CA GLY A 179 22.15 -6.66 19.18
C GLY A 179 21.67 -8.09 18.87
N ASN A 180 20.37 -8.34 18.83
CA ASN A 180 19.79 -9.69 18.83
C ASN A 180 18.84 -9.93 17.66
N TRP A 181 18.75 -11.19 17.23
CA TRP A 181 17.75 -11.66 16.28
C TRP A 181 16.52 -12.14 17.03
N ILE A 182 15.39 -11.45 16.84
CA ILE A 182 14.13 -11.70 17.52
C ILE A 182 13.24 -12.58 16.65
N PRO A 183 12.85 -13.78 17.11
CA PRO A 183 11.84 -14.59 16.45
C PRO A 183 10.54 -13.81 16.27
N THR A 184 10.06 -13.76 15.03
CA THR A 184 8.88 -13.00 14.63
C THR A 184 8.00 -13.86 13.74
N ASN A 185 6.71 -13.87 14.05
CA ASN A 185 5.69 -14.55 13.28
C ASN A 185 4.90 -13.54 12.45
N ALA A 186 4.62 -13.88 11.20
CA ALA A 186 3.69 -13.17 10.35
C ALA A 186 2.44 -14.04 10.17
N TYR A 187 1.29 -13.51 10.57
CA TYR A 187 -0.01 -14.13 10.32
C TYR A 187 -0.72 -13.38 9.21
N ARG A 188 -1.46 -14.10 8.37
CA ARG A 188 -2.37 -13.51 7.40
C ARG A 188 -3.80 -13.72 7.86
N GLY A 189 -4.62 -12.69 7.73
CA GLY A 189 -6.06 -12.77 7.91
C GLY A 189 -6.77 -11.78 7.00
N VAL A 190 -8.08 -11.72 7.12
CA VAL A 190 -8.93 -10.78 6.38
C VAL A 190 -9.77 -9.98 7.38
N VAL A 191 -9.78 -8.67 7.22
CA VAL A 191 -10.55 -7.74 8.05
C VAL A 191 -11.33 -6.81 7.14
N SER A 192 -12.66 -6.76 7.31
CA SER A 192 -13.53 -5.91 6.48
C SER A 192 -13.36 -6.13 4.96
N GLY A 193 -13.00 -7.36 4.55
CA GLY A 193 -12.73 -7.74 3.16
C GLY A 193 -11.33 -7.39 2.64
N ILE A 194 -10.44 -6.88 3.49
CA ILE A 194 -9.08 -6.45 3.13
C ILE A 194 -8.07 -7.47 3.70
N PRO A 195 -7.11 -7.96 2.89
CA PRO A 195 -6.00 -8.77 3.39
C PRO A 195 -5.13 -8.01 4.39
N VAL A 196 -4.84 -8.65 5.53
CA VAL A 196 -4.00 -8.08 6.59
C VAL A 196 -2.90 -9.06 6.98
N ILE A 197 -1.69 -8.57 7.13
CA ILE A 197 -0.52 -9.27 7.64
C ILE A 197 -0.21 -8.72 9.02
N PHE A 198 -0.34 -9.57 10.03
CA PHE A 198 -0.07 -9.25 11.43
C PHE A 198 1.36 -9.64 11.79
N ILE A 199 2.14 -8.70 12.32
CA ILE A 199 3.52 -8.92 12.76
C ILE A 199 3.55 -9.10 14.28
N ASP A 200 3.94 -10.31 14.72
CA ASP A 200 3.94 -10.76 16.11
C ASP A 200 5.35 -11.17 16.55
N PRO A 201 6.11 -10.26 17.19
CA PRO A 201 7.44 -10.58 17.67
C PRO A 201 7.42 -11.22 19.06
N SER A 202 8.41 -12.08 19.33
CA SER A 202 8.52 -12.74 20.62
C SER A 202 8.92 -11.80 21.77
N ASN A 203 9.45 -10.60 21.48
CA ASN A 203 10.04 -9.65 22.43
C ASN A 203 9.03 -8.70 23.09
N GLN A 204 7.89 -9.21 23.58
CA GLN A 204 6.87 -8.48 24.37
C GLN A 204 6.31 -7.16 23.78
N PHE A 205 6.79 -6.69 22.63
CA PHE A 205 6.26 -5.52 21.94
C PHE A 205 4.80 -5.75 21.55
N PHE A 206 4.04 -4.65 21.51
CA PHE A 206 2.61 -4.64 21.20
C PHE A 206 1.74 -5.43 22.18
N LYS A 207 2.27 -5.72 23.38
CA LYS A 207 1.49 -6.24 24.51
C LYS A 207 0.90 -5.10 25.33
N GLY A 208 -0.37 -5.27 25.68
CA GLY A 208 -1.12 -4.31 26.48
C GLY A 208 -2.60 -4.33 26.14
N PRO A 209 -3.41 -3.61 26.93
CA PRO A 209 -4.85 -3.49 26.69
C PRO A 209 -5.21 -2.49 25.58
N HIS A 210 -4.27 -1.67 25.11
CA HIS A 210 -4.51 -0.60 24.15
C HIS A 210 -3.50 -0.67 22.99
N VAL A 211 -3.82 -0.03 21.86
CA VAL A 211 -2.94 0.10 20.68
C VAL A 211 -1.70 0.94 21.02
N TYR A 212 -1.90 2.06 21.74
CA TYR A 212 -0.84 2.95 22.20
C TYR A 212 -0.67 2.89 23.72
N GLY A 213 0.50 3.27 24.21
CA GLY A 213 0.81 3.34 25.65
C GLY A 213 0.87 1.96 26.32
N GLY A 214 1.48 0.98 25.65
CA GLY A 214 1.73 -0.34 26.22
C GLY A 214 2.83 -0.33 27.29
N SER A 215 3.11 -1.50 27.88
CA SER A 215 4.17 -1.66 28.89
C SER A 215 5.57 -1.81 28.28
N TYR A 216 5.82 -1.15 27.16
CA TYR A 216 7.04 -1.22 26.35
C TYR A 216 7.39 0.18 25.83
N ASP A 217 8.63 0.38 25.40
CA ASP A 217 9.02 1.63 24.72
C ASP A 217 8.40 1.66 23.31
N GLU A 218 7.48 2.60 23.08
CA GLU A 218 6.76 2.71 21.81
C GLU A 218 7.66 3.06 20.64
N LEU A 219 8.65 3.93 20.85
CA LEU A 219 9.58 4.33 19.80
C LEU A 219 10.38 3.11 19.33
N GLU A 220 10.90 2.33 20.27
CA GLU A 220 11.64 1.11 19.96
C GLU A 220 10.78 0.04 19.29
N ALA A 221 9.54 -0.15 19.78
CA ALA A 221 8.62 -1.13 19.21
C ALA A 221 8.26 -0.77 17.76
N TYR A 222 7.98 0.49 17.46
CA TYR A 222 7.62 0.94 16.11
C TYR A 222 8.82 0.99 15.15
N LEU A 223 10.02 1.30 15.65
CA LEU A 223 11.26 1.14 14.89
C LEU A 223 11.50 -0.32 14.52
N PHE A 224 11.32 -1.23 15.49
CA PHE A 224 11.40 -2.67 15.26
C PHE A 224 10.35 -3.13 14.24
N PHE A 225 9.08 -2.74 14.41
CA PHE A 225 8.02 -3.12 13.49
C PHE A 225 8.28 -2.67 12.05
N SER A 226 8.74 -1.43 11.87
CA SER A 226 9.15 -0.90 10.56
C SER A 226 10.20 -1.79 9.89
N ARG A 227 11.22 -2.22 10.65
CA ARG A 227 12.25 -3.13 10.16
C ARG A 227 11.71 -4.54 9.88
N ALA A 228 10.93 -5.08 10.81
CA ALA A 228 10.35 -6.41 10.70
C ALA A 228 9.46 -6.54 9.47
N CYS A 229 8.74 -5.49 9.07
CA CYS A 229 7.96 -5.48 7.83
C CYS A 229 8.84 -5.66 6.59
N LEU A 230 9.95 -4.91 6.50
CA LEU A 230 10.90 -5.01 5.39
C LEU A 230 11.59 -6.38 5.35
N GLU A 231 11.94 -6.93 6.50
CA GLU A 231 12.55 -8.26 6.60
C GLU A 231 11.57 -9.37 6.20
N TRP A 232 10.29 -9.22 6.53
CA TRP A 232 9.25 -10.12 6.04
C TRP A 232 9.15 -10.09 4.51
N MET A 233 9.12 -8.88 3.91
CA MET A 233 9.10 -8.73 2.44
C MET A 233 10.34 -9.39 1.81
N GLN A 234 11.52 -9.19 2.40
CA GLN A 234 12.76 -9.81 1.93
C GLN A 234 12.72 -11.35 2.03
N VAL A 235 12.29 -11.90 3.17
CA VAL A 235 12.28 -13.36 3.40
C VAL A 235 11.27 -14.06 2.51
N THR A 236 10.12 -13.44 2.27
CA THR A 236 9.07 -13.99 1.40
C THR A 236 9.32 -13.72 -0.08
N GLY A 237 10.22 -12.81 -0.42
CA GLY A 237 10.43 -12.33 -1.79
C GLY A 237 9.28 -11.44 -2.29
N THR A 238 8.44 -10.93 -1.39
CA THR A 238 7.35 -10.01 -1.72
C THR A 238 7.92 -8.67 -2.18
N GLN A 239 7.53 -8.24 -3.39
CA GLN A 239 8.02 -7.01 -4.03
C GLN A 239 6.82 -6.14 -4.42
N PRO A 240 6.26 -5.36 -3.48
CA PRO A 240 5.15 -4.47 -3.81
C PRO A 240 5.61 -3.35 -4.74
N ASP A 241 4.73 -2.84 -5.58
CA ASP A 241 5.01 -1.65 -6.39
C ASP A 241 5.08 -0.40 -5.51
N ILE A 242 4.25 -0.34 -4.46
CA ILE A 242 4.14 0.78 -3.52
C ILE A 242 4.10 0.27 -2.08
N ILE A 243 4.93 0.85 -1.21
CA ILE A 243 4.83 0.73 0.24
C ILE A 243 4.35 2.07 0.79
N HIS A 244 3.10 2.14 1.25
CA HIS A 244 2.52 3.35 1.79
C HIS A 244 2.65 3.35 3.32
N VAL A 245 3.50 4.22 3.85
CA VAL A 245 3.71 4.39 5.30
C VAL A 245 2.75 5.40 5.91
N HIS A 246 2.23 5.10 7.10
CA HIS A 246 1.25 5.91 7.80
C HIS A 246 1.78 6.39 9.14
N GLU A 247 1.81 7.72 9.30
CA GLU A 247 2.16 8.43 10.53
C GLU A 247 3.56 8.12 11.10
N TRP A 248 3.91 8.80 12.20
CA TRP A 248 5.24 8.74 12.81
C TRP A 248 5.67 7.32 13.22
N GLN A 249 4.71 6.44 13.54
CA GLN A 249 4.94 5.06 13.94
C GLN A 249 5.64 4.23 12.86
N THR A 250 5.49 4.58 11.59
CA THR A 250 6.09 3.82 10.48
C THR A 250 7.10 4.63 9.67
N CYS A 251 7.37 5.87 10.08
CA CYS A 251 8.32 6.77 9.43
C CYS A 251 9.78 6.29 9.41
N ALA A 252 10.15 5.29 10.22
CA ALA A 252 11.49 4.69 10.14
C ALA A 252 11.64 3.76 8.93
N LEU A 253 10.53 3.23 8.39
CA LEU A 253 10.54 2.26 7.31
C LEU A 253 11.21 2.80 6.03
N PRO A 254 10.90 4.00 5.52
CA PRO A 254 11.55 4.52 4.31
C PRO A 254 13.06 4.67 4.48
N LEU A 255 13.52 5.16 5.64
CA LEU A 255 14.95 5.30 5.92
C LEU A 255 15.66 3.94 5.89
N LEU A 256 15.11 2.94 6.58
CA LEU A 256 15.64 1.58 6.57
C LEU A 256 15.60 0.97 5.17
N TYR A 257 14.53 1.20 4.42
CA TYR A 257 14.38 0.71 3.05
C TYR A 257 15.53 1.17 2.17
N TRP A 258 15.80 2.47 2.11
CA TRP A 258 16.83 3.04 1.26
C TRP A 258 18.25 2.63 1.68
N ASP A 259 18.50 2.55 2.99
CA ASP A 259 19.85 2.27 3.50
C ASP A 259 20.21 0.77 3.46
N LEU A 260 19.25 -0.11 3.74
CA LEU A 260 19.53 -1.53 4.01
C LEU A 260 18.87 -2.50 3.04
N TYR A 261 17.69 -2.19 2.49
CA TYR A 261 16.89 -3.18 1.76
C TYR A 261 16.85 -2.95 0.26
N GLN A 262 16.92 -1.70 -0.22
CA GLN A 262 16.83 -1.43 -1.66
C GLN A 262 17.99 -2.05 -2.43
N VAL A 263 19.21 -1.87 -1.91
CA VAL A 263 20.44 -2.35 -2.57
C VAL A 263 20.48 -3.87 -2.61
N HIS A 264 19.95 -4.52 -1.56
CA HIS A 264 20.12 -5.94 -1.32
C HIS A 264 18.96 -6.80 -1.83
N SER A 265 17.72 -6.35 -1.65
CA SER A 265 16.56 -7.24 -1.64
C SER A 265 15.33 -6.67 -2.34
N LEU A 266 14.98 -5.40 -2.10
CA LEU A 266 13.72 -4.79 -2.57
C LEU A 266 13.98 -3.73 -3.65
N LYS A 267 14.03 -4.15 -4.92
CA LYS A 267 14.56 -3.27 -6.00
C LYS A 267 13.50 -2.48 -6.76
N GLN A 268 12.24 -2.85 -6.64
CA GLN A 268 11.16 -2.37 -7.50
C GLN A 268 10.17 -1.46 -6.76
N SER A 269 10.13 -1.55 -5.43
CA SER A 269 9.17 -0.82 -4.61
C SER A 269 9.46 0.67 -4.58
N LYS A 270 8.39 1.46 -4.69
CA LYS A 270 8.38 2.88 -4.32
C LYS A 270 7.87 2.98 -2.89
N VAL A 271 8.53 3.81 -2.07
CA VAL A 271 8.15 4.07 -0.68
C VAL A 271 7.82 5.54 -0.54
#